data_AF-A0A5J4TLZ7-F1
#
_entry.id   AF-A0A5J4TLZ7-F1
#
_cell.length_a   1.000
_cell.length_b   1.000
_cell.length_c   1.000
_cell.angle_alpha   90.00
_cell.angle_beta   90.00
_cell.angle_gamma   90.00
#
_symmetry.space_group_name_H-M   'P 1'
#
loop_
_entity.id
_entity.type
_entity.pdbx_description
1 polymer ?
#
loop_
_entity_poly.entity_id
_entity_poly.type
_entity_poly.pdbx_seq_one_letter_code
_entity_poly.pdbx_strand_id
1 'polypeptide(L)'
;YRQNVGEPVDNLLREGSNTTGLPVVYISGSGSDTTGSGNIDSPYQTLRYGIARVDKTKYAEINVQQGVFDVSYIVAHDAKIRIKGEAYHICTLTNSVMPDEGMLWLQSGTIMYLMDFTIIPCQTQNHDAPMIEITEGALIRIRKCYFRSNHIDKMPDVTKDFYNSPIIRVERGRGGLYDCLFYKIYTSGGSPIQIAYGIDDMNFDTIDLEARLNASKTQQAATTYQYKTPNKFEMKNCTFKQ
;
A
#
# COMPACT_ATOMS: atom_id res chain seq x y z
N TYR A 1 4.71 -9.03 -19.77
CA TYR A 1 4.53 -7.61 -20.09
C TYR A 1 3.06 -7.30 -20.35
N ARG A 2 2.23 -7.25 -19.30
CA ARG A 2 0.91 -6.60 -19.37
C ARG A 2 1.05 -5.26 -18.68
N GLN A 3 1.68 -4.31 -19.36
CA GLN A 3 1.74 -2.95 -18.82
C GLN A 3 0.31 -2.39 -18.85
N ASN A 4 -0.19 -1.96 -17.69
CA ASN A 4 -1.43 -1.20 -17.57
C ASN A 4 -1.20 0.22 -18.16
N VAL A 5 -0.97 0.31 -19.47
CA VAL A 5 -0.66 1.58 -20.18
C VAL A 5 -1.97 2.22 -20.62
N GLY A 6 -2.19 3.48 -20.24
CA GLY A 6 -3.12 4.37 -20.94
C GLY A 6 -4.56 4.48 -20.44
N GLU A 7 -5.03 3.68 -19.47
CA GLU A 7 -6.36 3.93 -18.87
C GLU A 7 -6.24 4.79 -17.59
N PRO A 8 -7.13 5.79 -17.38
CA PRO A 8 -7.23 6.50 -16.10
C PRO A 8 -7.35 5.48 -14.97
N VAL A 9 -6.62 5.72 -13.88
CA VAL A 9 -6.58 4.83 -12.71
C VAL A 9 -8.01 4.45 -12.32
N ASP A 10 -8.93 5.41 -12.26
CA ASP A 10 -10.36 5.22 -11.92
C ASP A 10 -11.10 4.20 -12.82
N ASN A 11 -10.77 4.14 -14.12
CA ASN A 11 -11.38 3.22 -15.08
C ASN A 11 -10.92 1.78 -14.86
N LEU A 12 -9.61 1.59 -14.60
CA LEU A 12 -9.04 0.29 -14.22
C LEU A 12 -9.58 -0.21 -12.87
N LEU A 13 -10.03 0.72 -12.04
CA LEU A 13 -10.54 0.49 -10.69
C LEU A 13 -12.07 0.33 -10.65
N ARG A 14 -12.74 0.53 -11.80
CA ARG A 14 -14.19 0.39 -11.95
C ARG A 14 -15.00 1.30 -11.01
N GLU A 15 -14.44 2.43 -10.56
CA GLU A 15 -15.18 3.39 -9.72
C GLU A 15 -16.37 3.95 -10.53
N GLY A 16 -17.58 3.83 -9.98
CA GLY A 16 -18.81 4.28 -10.64
C GLY A 16 -19.44 3.31 -11.63
N SER A 17 -18.88 2.12 -11.85
CA SER A 17 -19.51 1.07 -12.66
C SER A 17 -20.28 0.07 -11.77
N ASN A 18 -21.49 -0.34 -12.20
CA ASN A 18 -22.22 -1.44 -11.59
C ASN A 18 -21.45 -2.75 -11.83
N THR A 19 -20.57 -3.13 -10.90
CA THR A 19 -19.81 -4.37 -10.98
C THR A 19 -20.62 -5.54 -10.42
N THR A 20 -21.65 -5.98 -11.15
CA THR A 20 -22.37 -7.21 -10.83
C THR A 20 -21.52 -8.43 -11.22
N GLY A 21 -21.35 -9.39 -10.31
CA GLY A 21 -20.72 -10.69 -10.60
C GLY A 21 -19.20 -10.78 -10.44
N LEU A 22 -18.59 -9.93 -9.61
CA LEU A 22 -17.19 -10.13 -9.20
C LEU A 22 -17.09 -11.41 -8.33
N PRO A 23 -16.02 -12.21 -8.45
CA PRO A 23 -15.70 -13.20 -7.43
C PRO A 23 -15.48 -12.50 -6.09
N VAL A 24 -16.27 -12.85 -5.08
CA VAL A 24 -16.20 -12.27 -3.73
C VAL A 24 -15.75 -13.32 -2.73
N VAL A 25 -14.85 -12.93 -1.84
CA VAL A 25 -14.44 -13.71 -0.67
C VAL A 25 -14.66 -12.88 0.59
N TYR A 26 -15.14 -13.51 1.65
CA TYR A 26 -15.36 -12.90 2.96
C TYR A 26 -14.33 -13.36 3.98
N ILE A 27 -13.88 -12.42 4.81
CA ILE A 27 -12.89 -12.62 5.88
C ILE A 27 -13.44 -12.01 7.16
N SER A 28 -13.21 -12.63 8.31
CA SER A 28 -13.69 -12.14 9.60
C SER A 28 -12.75 -12.54 10.73
N GLY A 29 -12.63 -11.72 11.77
CA GLY A 29 -11.82 -12.06 12.95
C GLY A 29 -12.31 -13.32 13.68
N SER A 30 -13.60 -13.66 13.53
CA SER A 30 -14.23 -14.89 14.04
C SER A 30 -14.36 -16.01 13.00
N GLY A 31 -13.83 -15.80 11.79
CA GLY A 31 -13.83 -16.79 10.72
C GLY A 31 -12.90 -17.97 10.99
N SER A 32 -12.77 -18.86 10.00
CA SER A 32 -11.89 -20.02 10.09
C SER A 32 -11.20 -20.28 8.75
N ASP A 33 -9.88 -20.38 8.74
CA ASP A 33 -9.16 -20.79 7.53
C ASP A 33 -9.29 -22.31 7.29
N THR A 34 -9.63 -23.12 8.31
CA THR A 34 -9.75 -24.58 8.16
C THR A 34 -11.15 -25.01 7.73
N THR A 35 -12.18 -24.34 8.23
CA THR A 35 -13.59 -24.72 8.03
C THR A 35 -14.42 -23.65 7.34
N GLY A 36 -13.91 -22.43 7.20
CA GLY A 36 -14.56 -21.37 6.43
C GLY A 36 -14.59 -21.70 4.95
N SER A 37 -15.64 -21.26 4.27
CA SER A 37 -15.80 -21.41 2.81
C SER A 37 -15.52 -20.11 2.04
N GLY A 38 -15.30 -19.01 2.75
CA GLY A 38 -15.12 -17.68 2.15
C GLY A 38 -16.43 -17.00 1.76
N ASN A 39 -17.58 -17.57 2.15
CA ASN A 39 -18.90 -16.95 2.01
C ASN A 39 -19.18 -16.03 3.22
N ILE A 40 -20.16 -15.13 3.10
CA ILE A 40 -20.48 -14.16 4.15
C ILE A 40 -20.83 -14.80 5.50
N ASP A 41 -21.54 -15.94 5.48
CA ASP A 41 -21.95 -16.69 6.68
C ASP A 41 -20.87 -17.67 7.18
N SER A 42 -19.82 -17.88 6.40
CA SER A 42 -18.73 -18.81 6.69
C SER A 42 -17.40 -18.23 6.16
N PRO A 43 -16.96 -17.08 6.72
CA PRO A 43 -15.80 -16.37 6.22
C PRO A 43 -14.48 -17.09 6.58
N TYR A 44 -13.43 -16.80 5.81
CA TYR A 44 -12.06 -17.13 6.22
C TYR A 44 -11.62 -16.27 7.40
N GLN A 45 -10.57 -16.69 8.10
CA GLN A 45 -10.05 -15.99 9.26
C GLN A 45 -8.99 -14.95 8.90
N THR A 46 -8.08 -15.28 7.98
CA THR A 46 -6.92 -14.41 7.70
C THR A 46 -6.97 -13.78 6.31
N LEU A 47 -6.46 -12.54 6.22
CA LEU A 47 -6.37 -11.82 4.94
C LEU A 47 -5.51 -12.56 3.92
N ARG A 48 -4.38 -13.12 4.37
CA ARG A 48 -3.49 -13.93 3.53
C ARG A 48 -4.20 -15.13 2.90
N TYR A 49 -5.01 -15.83 3.69
CA TYR A 49 -5.73 -17.02 3.21
C TYR A 49 -6.82 -16.66 2.19
N GLY A 50 -7.53 -15.56 2.40
CA GLY A 50 -8.49 -15.04 1.43
C GLY A 50 -7.86 -14.56 0.12
N ILE A 51 -6.74 -13.81 0.20
CA ILE A 51 -5.97 -13.39 -1.00
C ILE A 51 -5.45 -14.60 -1.79
N ALA A 52 -5.15 -15.71 -1.13
CA ALA A 52 -4.72 -16.93 -1.82
C ALA A 52 -5.86 -17.64 -2.58
N ARG A 53 -7.13 -17.42 -2.20
CA ARG A 53 -8.31 -18.16 -2.71
C ARG A 53 -9.19 -17.37 -3.66
N VAL A 54 -8.95 -16.08 -3.78
CA VAL A 54 -9.66 -15.25 -4.73
C VAL A 54 -9.23 -15.59 -6.17
N ASP A 55 -10.16 -15.56 -7.12
CA ASP A 55 -9.87 -15.75 -8.55
C ASP A 55 -9.11 -14.53 -9.10
N LYS A 56 -7.77 -14.64 -9.12
CA LYS A 56 -6.86 -13.59 -9.59
C LYS A 56 -6.87 -13.41 -11.11
N THR A 57 -7.52 -14.31 -11.87
CA THR A 57 -7.65 -14.16 -13.34
C THR A 57 -8.67 -13.07 -13.71
N LYS A 58 -9.55 -12.73 -12.77
CA LYS A 58 -10.56 -11.69 -12.88
C LYS A 58 -10.27 -10.56 -11.89
N TYR A 59 -10.99 -9.45 -12.05
CA TYR A 59 -11.08 -8.47 -10.97
C TYR A 59 -11.93 -9.09 -9.85
N ALA A 60 -11.42 -9.10 -8.63
CA ALA A 60 -12.08 -9.78 -7.54
C ALA A 60 -12.13 -8.95 -6.26
N GLU A 61 -13.04 -9.29 -5.36
CA GLU A 61 -13.34 -8.54 -4.15
C GLU A 61 -13.15 -9.38 -2.90
N ILE A 62 -12.55 -8.78 -1.89
CA ILE A 62 -12.37 -9.35 -0.56
C ILE A 62 -13.04 -8.39 0.42
N ASN A 63 -14.13 -8.86 1.03
CA ASN A 63 -14.88 -8.13 2.05
C ASN A 63 -14.46 -8.62 3.44
N VAL A 64 -13.93 -7.70 4.24
CA VAL A 64 -13.35 -8.00 5.55
C VAL A 64 -14.26 -7.44 6.62
N GLN A 65 -14.88 -8.32 7.39
CA GLN A 65 -15.69 -8.01 8.57
C GLN A 65 -14.79 -7.55 9.73
N GLN A 66 -15.40 -7.09 10.81
CA GLN A 66 -14.69 -6.72 12.05
C GLN A 66 -13.58 -7.70 12.46
N GLY A 67 -12.43 -7.15 12.86
CA GLY A 67 -11.29 -7.93 13.35
C GLY A 67 -9.97 -7.18 13.34
N VAL A 68 -8.96 -7.81 13.92
CA VAL A 68 -7.54 -7.43 13.82
C VAL A 68 -6.86 -8.51 12.99
N PHE A 69 -6.20 -8.12 11.91
CA PHE A 69 -5.63 -9.04 10.93
C PHE A 69 -4.14 -8.78 10.77
N ASP A 70 -3.35 -9.81 11.05
CA ASP A 70 -1.92 -9.80 10.77
C ASP A 70 -1.64 -10.04 9.29
N VAL A 71 -0.89 -9.12 8.72
CA VAL A 71 -0.47 -9.10 7.32
C VAL A 71 1.05 -9.01 7.32
N SER A 72 1.73 -10.15 7.47
CA SER A 72 3.20 -10.23 7.50
C SER A 72 3.67 -11.41 6.64
N TYR A 73 4.17 -11.28 5.42
CA TYR A 73 4.25 -10.18 4.46
C TYR A 73 3.63 -10.72 3.16
N ILE A 74 2.82 -9.92 2.45
CA ILE A 74 2.11 -10.36 1.23
C ILE A 74 2.72 -9.72 -0.01
N VAL A 75 3.27 -10.58 -0.88
CA VAL A 75 3.70 -10.20 -2.23
C VAL A 75 2.57 -10.45 -3.23
N ALA A 76 2.19 -9.42 -3.99
CA ALA A 76 1.19 -9.51 -5.03
C ALA A 76 1.81 -9.23 -6.40
N HIS A 77 1.55 -10.11 -7.36
CA HIS A 77 1.93 -9.98 -8.77
C HIS A 77 0.72 -10.37 -9.65
N ASP A 78 0.56 -9.73 -10.81
CA ASP A 78 -0.49 -10.05 -11.80
C ASP A 78 -1.91 -10.26 -11.20
N ALA A 79 -2.26 -9.48 -10.18
CA ALA A 79 -3.52 -9.64 -9.44
C ALA A 79 -4.36 -8.35 -9.49
N LYS A 80 -5.68 -8.49 -9.67
CA LYS A 80 -6.63 -7.36 -9.64
C LYS A 80 -7.62 -7.54 -8.50
N ILE A 81 -7.36 -6.89 -7.36
CA ILE A 81 -8.06 -7.18 -6.11
C ILE A 81 -8.54 -5.89 -5.45
N ARG A 82 -9.80 -5.88 -5.02
CA ARG A 82 -10.35 -4.90 -4.08
C ARG A 82 -10.45 -5.53 -2.70
N ILE A 83 -9.81 -4.94 -1.70
CA ILE A 83 -9.86 -5.34 -0.31
C ILE A 83 -10.55 -4.23 0.47
N LYS A 84 -11.71 -4.55 1.04
CA LYS A 84 -12.57 -3.58 1.72
C LYS A 84 -12.87 -4.05 3.12
N GLY A 85 -12.51 -3.23 4.12
CA GLY A 85 -12.97 -3.39 5.49
C GLY A 85 -14.43 -2.97 5.62
N GLU A 86 -15.13 -3.55 6.60
CA GLU A 86 -16.49 -3.18 6.95
C GLU A 86 -16.56 -1.70 7.39
N ALA A 87 -15.60 -1.29 8.23
CA ALA A 87 -15.29 0.10 8.51
C ALA A 87 -13.91 0.25 9.16
N TYR A 88 -13.26 1.40 8.95
CA TYR A 88 -11.90 1.62 9.47
C TYR A 88 -11.79 1.52 11.00
N HIS A 89 -12.87 1.79 11.75
CA HIS A 89 -12.85 1.77 13.21
C HIS A 89 -13.01 0.36 13.82
N ILE A 90 -13.37 -0.65 13.02
CA ILE A 90 -13.57 -2.05 13.47
C ILE A 90 -12.68 -3.06 12.71
N CYS A 91 -12.07 -2.66 11.60
CA CYS A 91 -11.13 -3.49 10.85
C CYS A 91 -9.71 -2.91 10.97
N THR A 92 -8.81 -3.68 11.59
CA THR A 92 -7.41 -3.27 11.79
C THR A 92 -6.46 -4.20 11.03
N LEU A 93 -5.50 -3.63 10.31
CA LEU A 93 -4.36 -4.33 9.74
C LEU A 93 -3.10 -4.00 10.53
N THR A 94 -2.29 -5.02 10.80
CA THR A 94 -0.99 -4.88 11.48
C THR A 94 -0.03 -5.95 10.99
N ASN A 95 1.24 -5.88 11.36
CA ASN A 95 2.30 -6.81 10.95
C ASN A 95 2.93 -7.52 12.17
N SER A 96 2.14 -7.88 13.19
CA SER A 96 2.68 -8.35 14.48
C SER A 96 3.31 -9.75 14.43
N VAL A 97 2.97 -10.54 13.41
CA VAL A 97 3.55 -11.89 13.21
C VAL A 97 5.00 -11.82 12.70
N MET A 98 5.32 -10.87 11.82
CA MET A 98 6.71 -10.59 11.40
C MET A 98 6.91 -9.06 11.43
N PRO A 99 7.24 -8.50 12.61
CA PRO A 99 7.29 -7.05 12.82
C PRO A 99 8.44 -6.37 12.06
N ASP A 100 9.51 -7.12 11.75
CA ASP A 100 10.65 -6.64 10.96
C ASP A 100 10.39 -6.64 9.44
N GLU A 101 9.20 -7.08 9.01
CA GLU A 101 8.76 -7.08 7.62
C GLU A 101 7.63 -6.07 7.39
N GLY A 102 7.45 -5.66 6.14
CA GLY A 102 6.30 -4.86 5.71
C GLY A 102 4.99 -5.66 5.73
N MET A 103 3.88 -5.02 5.33
CA MET A 103 2.62 -5.72 5.08
C MET A 103 2.47 -6.15 3.63
N LEU A 104 2.64 -5.23 2.69
CA LEU A 104 2.28 -5.42 1.29
C LEU A 104 3.42 -5.03 0.36
N TRP A 105 3.75 -5.91 -0.58
CA TRP A 105 4.63 -5.60 -1.70
C TRP A 105 3.94 -5.88 -3.02
N LEU A 106 3.66 -4.81 -3.74
CA LEU A 106 2.95 -4.85 -5.00
C LEU A 106 3.95 -4.77 -6.14
N GLN A 107 3.96 -5.83 -6.95
CA GLN A 107 4.80 -5.99 -8.12
C GLN A 107 3.99 -5.83 -9.41
N SER A 108 4.71 -5.86 -10.54
CA SER A 108 4.16 -5.65 -11.88
C SER A 108 2.86 -6.43 -12.14
N GLY A 109 1.93 -5.80 -12.86
CA GLY A 109 0.63 -6.39 -13.19
C GLY A 109 -0.41 -6.28 -12.07
N THR A 110 -0.02 -5.88 -10.86
CA THR A 110 -0.95 -5.73 -9.73
C THR A 110 -1.78 -4.45 -9.82
N ILE A 111 -3.07 -4.58 -9.57
CA ILE A 111 -4.02 -3.49 -9.35
C ILE A 111 -4.73 -3.77 -8.03
N MET A 112 -4.44 -2.97 -7.00
CA MET A 112 -5.01 -3.16 -5.67
C MET A 112 -5.84 -1.96 -5.21
N TYR A 113 -7.01 -2.26 -4.65
CA TYR A 113 -7.77 -1.35 -3.80
C TYR A 113 -7.66 -1.79 -2.36
N LEU A 114 -7.30 -0.87 -1.47
CA LEU A 114 -7.32 -1.08 -0.04
C LEU A 114 -8.15 0.02 0.60
N MET A 115 -9.23 -0.34 1.29
CA MET A 115 -10.10 0.68 1.86
C MET A 115 -10.76 0.30 3.17
N ASP A 116 -11.08 1.32 3.97
CA ASP A 116 -11.84 1.22 5.22
C ASP A 116 -11.13 0.37 6.31
N PHE A 117 -9.83 0.63 6.51
CA PHE A 117 -9.02 -0.01 7.57
C PHE A 117 -8.32 1.00 8.48
N THR A 118 -8.19 0.67 9.76
CA THR A 118 -7.09 1.19 10.58
C THR A 118 -5.84 0.38 10.29
N ILE A 119 -4.71 1.06 10.11
CA ILE A 119 -3.41 0.44 9.83
C ILE A 119 -2.47 0.82 10.98
N ILE A 120 -1.95 -0.20 11.66
CA ILE A 120 -1.05 -0.04 12.81
C ILE A 120 0.26 -0.77 12.52
N PRO A 121 1.35 -0.04 12.20
CA PRO A 121 2.66 -0.64 12.19
C PRO A 121 3.07 -1.13 13.58
N CYS A 122 3.53 -2.37 13.66
CA CYS A 122 4.36 -2.82 14.78
C CYS A 122 5.73 -2.17 14.69
N GLN A 123 6.44 -2.08 15.81
CA GLN A 123 7.84 -1.65 15.82
C GLN A 123 8.67 -2.51 14.85
N THR A 124 9.56 -1.89 14.06
CA THR A 124 10.54 -2.60 13.23
C THR A 124 11.92 -2.04 13.51
N GLN A 125 12.94 -2.90 13.55
CA GLN A 125 14.34 -2.47 13.53
C GLN A 125 14.87 -2.37 12.10
N ASN A 126 14.19 -2.97 11.13
CA ASN A 126 14.57 -2.95 9.74
C ASN A 126 14.28 -1.58 9.12
N HIS A 127 15.28 -0.99 8.47
CA HIS A 127 15.14 0.29 7.78
C HIS A 127 14.59 0.13 6.35
N ASP A 128 14.62 -1.09 5.80
CA ASP A 128 14.26 -1.42 4.42
C ASP A 128 13.10 -2.41 4.31
N ALA A 129 12.14 -2.33 5.24
CA ALA A 129 10.87 -3.05 5.17
C ALA A 129 9.70 -2.07 5.11
N PRO A 130 9.41 -1.43 3.96
CA PRO A 130 8.31 -0.50 3.87
C PRO A 130 6.98 -1.17 4.18
N MET A 131 6.10 -0.47 4.89
CA MET A 131 4.84 -1.08 5.29
C MET A 131 3.96 -1.45 4.09
N ILE A 132 3.93 -0.55 3.10
CA ILE A 132 3.34 -0.81 1.79
C ILE A 132 4.36 -0.35 0.73
N GLU A 133 4.81 -1.30 -0.07
CA GLU A 133 5.74 -1.07 -1.17
C GLU A 133 5.06 -1.28 -2.53
N ILE A 134 5.21 -0.30 -3.43
CA ILE A 134 4.61 -0.32 -4.76
C ILE A 134 5.70 -0.13 -5.81
N THR A 135 6.02 -1.20 -6.52
CA THR A 135 7.10 -1.22 -7.52
C THR A 135 6.60 -1.05 -8.95
N GLU A 136 7.53 -1.02 -9.91
CA GLU A 136 7.26 -0.75 -11.31
C GLU A 136 6.14 -1.64 -11.90
N GLY A 137 5.16 -1.00 -12.54
CA GLY A 137 4.03 -1.68 -13.17
C GLY A 137 2.87 -2.03 -12.22
N ALA A 138 3.05 -1.88 -10.91
CA ALA A 138 1.96 -1.99 -9.94
C ALA A 138 1.13 -0.70 -9.84
N LEU A 139 -0.12 -0.84 -9.43
CA LEU A 139 -1.05 0.25 -9.16
C LEU A 139 -1.80 -0.01 -7.85
N ILE A 140 -1.87 0.99 -6.97
CA ILE A 140 -2.67 0.93 -5.74
C ILE A 140 -3.58 2.15 -5.58
N ARG A 141 -4.75 1.96 -4.97
CA ARG A 141 -5.43 3.05 -4.26
C ARG A 141 -5.67 2.65 -2.82
N ILE A 142 -5.26 3.51 -1.91
CA ILE A 142 -5.57 3.41 -0.49
C ILE A 142 -6.61 4.49 -0.17
N ARG A 143 -7.77 4.09 0.33
CA ARG A 143 -8.89 5.02 0.53
C ARG A 143 -9.55 4.86 1.90
N LYS A 144 -9.85 5.98 2.57
CA LYS A 144 -10.51 5.98 3.90
C LYS A 144 -9.77 5.10 4.92
N CYS A 145 -8.45 5.10 4.83
CA CYS A 145 -7.61 4.36 5.78
C CYS A 145 -7.06 5.30 6.85
N TYR A 146 -6.93 4.74 8.05
CA TYR A 146 -6.45 5.44 9.23
C TYR A 146 -5.12 4.86 9.70
N PHE A 147 -4.02 5.57 9.42
CA PHE A 147 -2.68 5.18 9.83
C PHE A 147 -2.36 5.77 11.20
N ARG A 148 -2.00 4.93 12.17
CA ARG A 148 -1.62 5.39 13.51
C ARG A 148 -0.64 4.47 14.20
N SER A 149 0.10 4.99 15.18
CA SER A 149 0.84 4.13 16.11
C SER A 149 -0.12 3.38 17.04
N ASN A 150 0.40 2.30 17.63
CA ASN A 150 -0.25 1.64 18.76
C ASN A 150 -0.17 2.50 20.05
N HIS A 151 0.78 3.45 20.11
CA HIS A 151 0.99 4.34 21.25
C HIS A 151 0.42 5.73 20.95
N ILE A 152 -0.84 5.95 21.33
CA ILE A 152 -1.56 7.20 21.09
C ILE A 152 -1.45 8.15 22.30
N ASP A 153 -1.44 7.61 23.51
CA ASP A 153 -1.63 8.42 24.74
C ASP A 153 -0.33 8.94 25.36
N LYS A 154 0.83 8.49 24.87
CA LYS A 154 2.14 8.88 25.37
C LYS A 154 3.10 9.14 24.21
N MET A 155 4.08 10.02 24.42
CA MET A 155 5.19 10.17 23.48
C MET A 155 5.94 8.82 23.42
N PRO A 156 6.13 8.24 22.23
CA PRO A 156 6.80 6.94 22.10
C PRO A 156 8.31 7.06 22.31
N ASP A 157 8.91 5.98 22.83
CA ASP A 157 10.35 5.81 22.89
C ASP A 157 10.89 5.50 21.48
N VAL A 158 11.74 6.38 20.96
CA VAL A 158 12.35 6.28 19.62
C VAL A 158 13.08 4.96 19.35
N THR A 159 13.52 4.26 20.41
CA THR A 159 14.25 3.00 20.29
C THR A 159 13.35 1.76 20.37
N LYS A 160 12.12 1.91 20.89
CA LYS A 160 11.22 0.79 21.23
C LYS A 160 9.85 0.84 20.58
N ASP A 161 9.42 2.00 20.13
CA ASP A 161 8.02 2.21 19.75
C ASP A 161 7.87 2.67 18.29
N PHE A 162 9.00 2.88 17.58
CA PHE A 162 9.01 3.45 16.25
C PHE A 162 9.05 2.38 15.15
N TYR A 163 8.44 2.71 14.02
CA TYR A 163 8.61 1.96 12.80
C TYR A 163 9.79 2.56 12.01
N ASN A 164 10.91 1.84 11.95
CA ASN A 164 12.15 2.33 11.35
C ASN A 164 12.19 2.34 9.82
N SER A 165 11.11 1.96 9.14
CA SER A 165 11.00 1.97 7.68
C SER A 165 9.90 2.92 7.20
N PRO A 166 9.82 3.28 5.91
CA PRO A 166 8.71 4.07 5.38
C PRO A 166 7.37 3.36 5.55
N ILE A 167 6.31 4.11 5.85
CA ILE A 167 4.94 3.58 5.82
C ILE A 167 4.53 3.29 4.38
N ILE A 168 4.94 4.13 3.44
CA ILE A 168 4.66 3.92 2.02
C ILE A 168 5.92 4.19 1.22
N ARG A 169 6.33 3.22 0.40
CA ARG A 169 7.38 3.39 -0.59
C ARG A 169 6.82 3.12 -1.99
N VAL A 170 7.01 4.05 -2.90
CA VAL A 170 6.60 3.94 -4.31
C VAL A 170 7.86 4.00 -5.16
N GLU A 171 8.26 2.88 -5.73
CA GLU A 171 9.41 2.77 -6.63
C GLU A 171 8.90 2.57 -8.06
N ARG A 172 8.69 3.68 -8.78
CA ARG A 172 8.15 3.68 -10.16
C ARG A 172 6.76 3.03 -10.33
N GLY A 173 6.11 2.65 -9.23
CA GLY A 173 4.72 2.19 -9.19
C GLY A 173 3.70 3.34 -9.21
N ARG A 174 2.41 3.09 -9.40
CA ARG A 174 1.41 4.17 -9.55
C ARG A 174 0.31 4.09 -8.50
N GLY A 175 -0.43 5.17 -8.28
CA GLY A 175 -1.57 5.11 -7.38
C GLY A 175 -1.96 6.37 -6.67
N GLY A 176 -2.45 6.22 -5.44
CA GLY A 176 -2.61 7.34 -4.53
C GLY A 176 -3.32 7.04 -3.23
N LEU A 177 -3.33 8.07 -2.38
CA LEU A 177 -4.00 8.14 -1.08
C LEU A 177 -5.22 9.05 -1.18
N TYR A 178 -6.37 8.59 -0.70
CA TYR A 178 -7.63 9.30 -0.82
C TYR A 178 -8.39 9.24 0.51
N ASP A 179 -8.75 10.38 1.08
CA ASP A 179 -9.51 10.44 2.34
C ASP A 179 -8.79 9.73 3.50
N CYS A 180 -7.45 9.73 3.51
CA CYS A 180 -6.65 9.05 4.53
C CYS A 180 -6.32 9.98 5.71
N LEU A 181 -6.27 9.42 6.91
CA LEU A 181 -5.82 10.11 8.12
C LEU A 181 -4.55 9.45 8.64
N PHE A 182 -3.49 10.24 8.84
CA PHE A 182 -2.29 9.86 9.56
C PHE A 182 -2.32 10.55 10.91
N TYR A 183 -2.44 9.79 12.00
CA TYR A 183 -2.53 10.32 13.35
C TYR A 183 -1.52 9.68 14.27
N LYS A 184 -0.69 10.49 14.93
CA LYS A 184 0.29 9.99 15.91
C LYS A 184 1.05 8.78 15.38
N ILE A 185 1.52 8.89 14.14
CA ILE A 185 2.38 7.89 13.52
C ILE A 185 3.83 8.35 13.70
N TYR A 186 4.67 7.44 14.16
CA TYR A 186 6.05 7.73 14.52
C TYR A 186 6.98 6.81 13.76
N THR A 187 7.91 7.39 13.01
CA THR A 187 8.85 6.66 12.15
C THR A 187 10.27 7.17 12.37
N SER A 188 11.26 6.27 12.40
CA SER A 188 12.69 6.62 12.54
C SER A 188 13.54 5.85 11.55
N GLY A 189 13.65 6.36 10.32
CA GLY A 189 14.53 5.79 9.31
C GLY A 189 14.43 6.46 7.95
N GLY A 190 13.98 7.72 7.92
CA GLY A 190 13.76 8.49 6.70
C GLY A 190 12.33 9.02 6.60
N SER A 191 11.99 9.52 5.41
CA SER A 191 10.65 10.02 5.12
C SER A 191 9.61 8.90 5.23
N PRO A 192 8.50 9.09 5.98
CA PRO A 192 7.46 8.06 6.15
C PRO A 192 6.71 7.73 4.85
N ILE A 193 6.72 8.64 3.88
CA ILE A 193 6.22 8.40 2.53
C ILE A 193 7.36 8.73 1.56
N GLN A 194 7.74 7.76 0.74
CA GLN A 194 8.78 7.86 -0.26
C GLN A 194 8.18 7.61 -1.64
N ILE A 195 8.42 8.52 -2.57
CA ILE A 195 7.93 8.42 -3.95
C ILE A 195 9.11 8.64 -4.88
N ALA A 196 9.67 7.54 -5.40
CA ALA A 196 10.82 7.49 -6.27
C ALA A 196 10.38 7.16 -7.70
N TYR A 197 10.23 8.20 -8.53
CA TYR A 197 9.81 8.08 -9.94
C TYR A 197 10.93 8.16 -10.97
N GLY A 198 12.13 8.53 -10.54
CA GLY A 198 13.30 8.66 -11.39
C GLY A 198 14.47 7.84 -10.88
N ILE A 199 15.57 7.91 -11.62
CA ILE A 199 16.90 7.70 -11.06
C ILE A 199 17.17 8.96 -10.22
N ASP A 200 17.27 8.81 -8.90
CA ASP A 200 17.68 9.92 -8.03
C ASP A 200 19.20 10.10 -8.17
N ASP A 201 19.62 10.86 -9.17
CA ASP A 201 21.04 11.20 -9.43
C ASP A 201 21.35 12.63 -8.95
N MET A 202 20.64 13.12 -7.95
CA MET A 202 21.12 14.29 -7.21
C MET A 202 22.33 13.84 -6.40
N ASN A 203 23.53 14.07 -6.95
CA ASN A 203 24.75 13.99 -6.17
C ASN A 203 24.74 15.10 -5.11
N PHE A 204 24.17 14.81 -3.94
CA PHE A 204 24.09 15.73 -2.83
C PHE A 204 25.47 16.11 -2.24
N ASP A 205 26.54 15.42 -2.67
CA ASP A 205 27.93 15.75 -2.31
C ASP A 205 28.53 16.85 -3.21
N THR A 206 27.83 17.26 -4.27
CA THR A 206 28.23 18.43 -5.07
C THR A 206 27.62 19.71 -4.50
N ILE A 207 28.47 20.55 -3.92
CA ILE A 207 28.09 21.86 -3.34
C ILE A 207 27.72 22.92 -4.39
N ASP A 208 27.99 22.68 -5.67
CA ASP A 208 27.71 23.62 -6.76
C ASP A 208 26.37 23.32 -7.47
N LEU A 209 25.46 24.30 -7.43
CA LEU A 209 24.13 24.23 -8.02
C LEU A 209 24.18 24.12 -9.55
N GLU A 210 25.17 24.75 -10.19
CA GLU A 210 25.26 24.78 -11.65
C GLU A 210 25.72 23.42 -12.21
N ALA A 211 26.71 22.80 -11.58
CA ALA A 211 27.11 21.42 -11.86
C ALA A 211 25.96 20.42 -11.70
N ARG A 212 25.16 20.55 -10.63
CA ARG A 212 23.96 19.72 -10.40
C ARG A 212 22.92 19.88 -11.50
N LEU A 213 22.67 21.12 -11.92
CA LEU A 213 21.68 21.42 -12.96
C LEU A 213 22.12 20.88 -14.33
N ASN A 214 23.41 20.95 -14.64
CA ASN A 214 23.96 20.49 -15.90
C ASN A 214 23.99 18.95 -16.00
N ALA A 215 24.37 18.25 -14.92
CA ALA A 215 24.31 16.78 -14.87
C ALA A 215 22.88 16.26 -15.08
N SER A 216 21.90 16.90 -14.42
CA SER A 216 20.47 16.58 -14.59
C SER A 216 19.99 16.76 -16.04
N LYS A 217 20.39 17.86 -16.70
CA LYS A 217 20.01 18.14 -18.10
C LYS A 217 20.60 17.12 -19.08
N THR A 218 21.87 16.77 -18.94
CA THR A 218 22.55 15.82 -19.85
C THR A 218 21.94 14.42 -19.79
N GLN A 219 21.50 13.98 -18.61
CA GLN A 219 20.88 12.67 -18.43
C GLN A 219 19.38 12.66 -18.77
N GLN A 220 18.64 13.74 -18.53
CA GLN A 220 17.28 13.90 -19.08
C GLN A 220 17.27 13.84 -20.61
N ALA A 221 18.32 14.36 -21.27
CA ALA A 221 18.51 14.21 -22.71
C ALA A 221 18.88 12.78 -23.13
N ALA A 222 19.61 12.02 -22.31
CA ALA A 222 19.98 10.62 -22.58
C ALA A 222 18.85 9.61 -22.30
N THR A 223 17.88 9.97 -21.45
CA THR A 223 16.79 9.10 -21.00
C THR A 223 15.45 9.52 -21.60
N THR A 224 15.40 9.79 -22.91
CA THR A 224 14.13 9.96 -23.65
C THR A 224 13.31 8.66 -23.72
N TYR A 225 13.13 7.96 -22.60
CA TYR A 225 12.01 7.09 -22.37
C TYR A 225 10.77 7.97 -22.37
N GLN A 226 10.11 8.00 -23.53
CA GLN A 226 8.77 8.52 -23.72
C GLN A 226 7.82 7.78 -22.77
N TYR A 227 7.68 8.24 -21.53
CA TYR A 227 6.63 7.78 -20.62
C TYR A 227 5.29 8.18 -21.23
N LYS A 228 4.69 7.31 -22.06
CA LYS A 228 3.37 7.52 -22.68
C LYS A 228 2.25 7.76 -21.65
N THR A 229 2.48 7.44 -20.38
CA THR A 229 1.64 7.84 -19.25
C THR A 229 2.58 8.24 -18.10
N PRO A 230 2.52 9.46 -17.54
CA PRO A 230 3.35 9.81 -16.41
C PRO A 230 3.03 8.86 -15.24
N ASN A 231 4.07 8.23 -14.69
CA ASN A 231 3.93 7.52 -13.43
C ASN A 231 3.49 8.55 -12.38
N LYS A 232 2.28 8.37 -11.83
CA LYS A 232 1.62 9.33 -10.96
C LYS A 232 1.23 8.67 -9.65
N PHE A 233 1.61 9.30 -8.55
CA PHE A 233 1.06 9.05 -7.22
C PHE A 233 0.32 10.29 -6.76
N GLU A 234 -0.94 10.17 -6.40
CA GLU A 234 -1.76 11.31 -5.95
C GLU A 234 -2.04 11.22 -4.45
N MET A 235 -2.19 12.38 -3.80
CA MET A 235 -2.72 12.47 -2.45
C MET A 235 -3.89 13.45 -2.46
N LYS A 236 -5.09 12.98 -2.09
CA LYS A 236 -6.31 13.80 -2.05
C LYS A 236 -6.98 13.68 -0.70
N ASN A 237 -7.37 14.81 -0.11
CA ASN A 237 -8.05 14.88 1.17
C ASN A 237 -7.34 14.06 2.28
N CYS A 238 -6.02 14.14 2.33
CA CYS A 238 -5.22 13.44 3.33
C CYS A 238 -4.91 14.39 4.50
N THR A 239 -5.15 13.94 5.73
CA THR A 239 -4.87 14.72 6.94
C THR A 239 -3.70 14.11 7.69
N PHE A 240 -2.76 14.95 8.13
CA PHE A 240 -1.66 14.58 9.01
C PHE A 240 -1.82 15.31 10.34
N LYS A 241 -1.93 14.54 11.42
CA LYS A 241 -2.19 15.07 12.76
C LYS A 241 -1.27 14.40 13.79
N GLN A 242 -0.77 15.19 14.72
CA GLN A 242 0.02 14.74 15.88
C GLN A 242 -0.84 14.67 17.15
#